data_AF-A0A1Y1SXQ9-F1
#
_entry.id   AF-A0A1Y1SXQ9-F1
#
_cell.length_a   1.000
_cell.length_b   1.000
_cell.length_c   1.000
_cell.angle_alpha   90.00
_cell.angle_beta   90.00
_cell.angle_gamma   90.00
#
_symmetry.space_group_name_H-M   'P 1'
#
loop_
_entity.id
_entity.type
_entity.pdbx_description
1 polymer ?
#
loop_
_entity_poly.entity_id
_entity_poly.type
_entity_poly.pdbx_seq_one_letter_code
_entity_poly.pdbx_strand_id
1 'polypeptide(L)'
;MRLTITFLVLILSLNSCNPTSKKETLLLADREAPLGWMYLRVYKDKTFEFESRGLERKGVIYSGIMELKTDTIYFKYSDSIPKAGNKAILTKNFVSYFNGTYPERLEIKKNNLKTD
;
A
#
# COMPACT_ATOMS: atom_id res chain seq x y z
N MET A 1 -53.30 8.88 -4.05
CA MET A 1 -52.55 7.60 -4.05
C MET A 1 -51.51 7.51 -5.19
N ARG A 2 -50.84 8.62 -5.56
CA ARG A 2 -49.75 8.65 -6.56
C ARG A 2 -48.47 9.32 -6.04
N LEU A 3 -48.61 10.26 -5.08
CA LEU A 3 -47.48 11.00 -4.47
C LEU A 3 -46.65 10.17 -3.47
N THR A 4 -47.26 9.18 -2.80
CA THR A 4 -46.59 8.37 -1.77
C THR A 4 -45.65 7.32 -2.37
N ILE A 5 -45.92 6.86 -3.60
CA ILE A 5 -45.07 5.88 -4.31
C ILE A 5 -43.78 6.54 -4.81
N THR A 6 -43.84 7.83 -5.18
CA THR A 6 -42.68 8.58 -5.69
C THR A 6 -41.61 8.79 -4.61
N PHE A 7 -42.02 8.94 -3.35
CA PHE A 7 -41.09 9.15 -2.23
C PHE A 7 -40.33 7.86 -1.85
N LEU A 8 -40.95 6.69 -2.03
CA LEU A 8 -40.34 5.39 -1.71
C LEU A 8 -39.21 5.01 -2.69
N VAL A 9 -39.33 5.42 -3.97
CA VAL A 9 -38.30 5.19 -4.99
C VAL A 9 -37.06 6.06 -4.76
N LEU A 10 -37.24 7.27 -4.22
CA LEU A 10 -36.13 8.21 -3.95
C LEU A 10 -35.20 7.69 -2.83
N ILE A 11 -35.76 7.03 -1.81
CA ILE A 11 -35.00 6.49 -0.66
C ILE A 11 -34.15 5.27 -1.06
N LEU A 12 -34.59 4.49 -2.07
CA LEU A 12 -33.86 3.30 -2.54
C LEU A 12 -32.59 3.63 -3.35
N SER A 13 -32.46 4.86 -3.84
CA SER A 13 -31.31 5.28 -4.67
C SER A 13 -30.05 5.68 -3.89
N LEU A 14 -30.13 5.78 -2.55
CA LEU A 14 -29.02 6.24 -1.70
C LEU A 14 -28.09 5.11 -1.20
N ASN A 15 -28.36 3.84 -1.53
CA ASN A 15 -27.51 2.71 -1.14
C ASN A 15 -26.46 2.34 -2.20
N SER A 16 -26.01 3.28 -3.02
CA SER A 16 -24.79 3.07 -3.82
C SER A 16 -23.56 3.23 -2.93
N CYS A 17 -23.42 2.30 -1.97
CA CYS A 17 -22.14 2.07 -1.31
C CYS A 17 -21.28 1.38 -2.36
N ASN A 18 -20.45 2.14 -3.10
CA ASN A 18 -19.42 1.54 -3.93
C ASN A 18 -18.52 0.74 -2.98
N PRO A 19 -18.50 -0.61 -3.02
CA PRO A 19 -17.43 -1.30 -2.35
C PRO A 19 -16.19 -0.90 -3.12
N THR A 20 -15.37 -0.01 -2.54
CA THR A 20 -14.01 0.24 -3.03
C THR A 20 -13.39 -1.14 -3.16
N SER A 21 -13.29 -1.64 -4.39
CA SER A 21 -12.87 -3.01 -4.62
C SER A 21 -11.49 -3.13 -4.00
N LYS A 22 -11.38 -3.89 -2.91
CA LYS A 22 -10.10 -4.02 -2.21
C LYS A 22 -9.13 -4.61 -3.21
N LYS A 23 -8.18 -3.80 -3.70
CA LYS A 23 -7.16 -4.24 -4.65
C LYS A 23 -6.46 -5.45 -4.06
N GLU A 24 -6.39 -6.53 -4.83
CA GLU A 24 -5.71 -7.75 -4.40
C GLU A 24 -4.23 -7.46 -4.13
N THR A 25 -3.77 -7.68 -2.90
CA THR A 25 -2.38 -7.46 -2.49
C THR A 25 -1.54 -8.70 -2.74
N LEU A 26 -0.38 -8.54 -3.36
CA LEU A 26 0.63 -9.60 -3.54
C LEU A 26 1.65 -9.59 -2.42
N LEU A 27 2.05 -8.42 -1.93
CA LEU A 27 3.00 -8.27 -0.83
C LEU A 27 2.38 -7.38 0.25
N LEU A 28 2.50 -7.81 1.50
CA LEU A 28 2.29 -6.98 2.68
C LEU A 28 3.52 -7.10 3.56
N ALA A 29 4.10 -5.97 3.94
CA ALA A 29 5.17 -5.92 4.90
C ALA A 29 5.00 -4.71 5.82
N ASP A 30 5.39 -4.85 7.08
CA ASP A 30 5.31 -3.76 8.05
C ASP A 30 6.48 -3.78 9.02
N ARG A 31 6.68 -2.66 9.71
CA ARG A 31 7.42 -2.64 10.96
C ARG A 31 6.69 -1.76 11.95
N GLU A 32 6.64 -2.23 13.17
CA GLU A 32 6.30 -1.42 14.32
C GLU A 32 7.58 -0.91 14.98
N ALA A 33 7.60 0.38 15.29
CA ALA A 33 8.71 1.03 15.97
C ALA A 33 8.17 1.93 17.09
N PRO A 34 8.99 2.23 18.12
CA PRO A 34 8.55 3.08 19.24
C PRO A 34 8.03 4.46 18.84
N LEU A 35 8.43 4.97 17.66
CA LEU A 35 8.12 6.31 17.17
C LEU A 35 7.29 6.31 15.89
N GLY A 36 6.77 5.17 15.46
CA GLY A 36 5.98 5.10 14.24
C GLY A 36 5.78 3.70 13.67
N TRP A 37 4.95 3.64 12.65
CA TRP A 37 4.66 2.43 11.89
C TRP A 37 4.96 2.67 10.43
N MET A 38 5.39 1.59 9.79
CA MET A 38 5.65 1.60 8.36
C MET A 38 4.92 0.44 7.71
N TYR A 39 4.27 0.71 6.59
CA TYR A 39 3.55 -0.31 5.85
C TYR A 39 3.96 -0.26 4.38
N LEU A 40 4.17 -1.42 3.80
CA LEU A 40 4.36 -1.61 2.37
C LEU A 40 3.27 -2.54 1.85
N ARG A 41 2.54 -2.08 0.85
CA ARG A 41 1.49 -2.83 0.16
C ARG A 41 1.84 -2.85 -1.33
N VAL A 42 1.99 -4.03 -1.90
CA VAL A 42 2.12 -4.21 -3.36
C VAL A 42 0.89 -4.90 -3.88
N TYR A 43 0.32 -4.35 -4.95
CA TYR A 43 -0.91 -4.83 -5.57
C TYR A 43 -0.62 -5.66 -6.82
N LYS A 44 -1.62 -6.43 -7.25
CA LYS A 44 -1.53 -7.30 -8.44
C LYS A 44 -1.21 -6.56 -9.75
N ASP A 45 -1.64 -5.32 -9.87
CA ASP A 45 -1.36 -4.41 -11.00
C ASP A 45 0.06 -3.81 -10.95
N LYS A 46 0.93 -4.30 -10.05
CA LYS A 46 2.29 -3.78 -9.79
C LYS A 46 2.33 -2.36 -9.23
N THR A 47 1.18 -1.77 -8.89
CA THR A 47 1.18 -0.54 -8.08
C THR A 47 1.54 -0.87 -6.64
N PHE A 48 2.04 0.12 -5.91
CA PHE A 48 2.36 -0.03 -4.50
C PHE A 48 2.05 1.23 -3.70
N GLU A 49 1.93 1.05 -2.39
CA GLU A 49 1.86 2.10 -1.39
C GLU A 49 2.88 1.81 -0.29
N PHE A 50 3.71 2.80 0.01
CA PHE A 50 4.60 2.83 1.15
C PHE A 50 4.14 3.93 2.09
N GLU A 51 3.71 3.55 3.28
CA GLU A 51 3.12 4.44 4.26
C GLU A 51 4.06 4.59 5.45
N SER A 52 4.42 5.83 5.75
CA SER A 52 5.24 6.19 6.91
C SER A 52 4.38 6.99 7.89
N ARG A 53 4.05 6.38 9.03
CA ARG A 53 3.32 7.02 10.13
C ARG A 53 4.28 7.28 11.28
N GLY A 54 4.46 8.55 11.66
CA GLY A 54 5.13 8.90 12.91
C GLY A 54 4.14 8.85 14.10
N LEU A 55 4.52 9.49 15.20
CA LEU A 55 3.64 9.73 16.35
C LEU A 55 2.43 10.61 16.01
N GLU A 56 2.53 11.43 14.96
CA GLU A 56 1.43 12.24 14.48
C GLU A 56 0.42 11.41 13.68
N ARG A 57 -0.88 11.69 13.85
CA ARG A 57 -1.99 10.92 13.25
C ARG A 57 -2.01 10.91 11.71
N LYS A 58 -1.28 11.81 11.04
CA LYS A 58 -1.25 11.89 9.57
C LYS A 58 0.03 11.23 9.05
N GLY A 59 -0.09 10.00 8.56
CA GLY A 59 0.96 9.34 7.80
C GLY A 59 1.16 9.97 6.42
N VAL A 60 2.36 9.83 5.88
CA VAL A 60 2.64 10.14 4.47
C VAL A 60 2.57 8.84 3.68
N ILE A 61 1.77 8.84 2.60
CA ILE A 61 1.67 7.72 1.66
C ILE A 61 2.45 8.09 0.41
N TYR A 62 3.45 7.27 0.10
CA TYR A 62 4.23 7.33 -1.12
C TYR A 62 3.73 6.21 -2.03
N SER A 63 3.25 6.55 -3.23
CA SER A 63 2.68 5.58 -4.16
C SER A 63 3.46 5.57 -5.48
N GLY A 64 3.27 4.51 -6.25
CA GLY A 64 3.89 4.39 -7.56
C GLY A 64 3.78 2.99 -8.15
N ILE A 65 4.71 2.67 -9.05
CA ILE A 65 4.80 1.37 -9.71
C ILE A 65 6.09 0.67 -9.28
N MET A 66 6.03 -0.63 -9.06
CA MET A 66 7.19 -1.45 -8.72
C MET A 66 7.64 -2.34 -9.89
N GLU A 67 8.92 -2.69 -9.90
CA GLU A 67 9.51 -3.72 -10.75
C GLU A 67 10.39 -4.65 -9.91
N LEU A 68 10.19 -5.97 -10.00
CA LEU A 68 11.00 -6.96 -9.27
C LEU A 68 11.99 -7.55 -10.27
N LYS A 69 13.29 -7.46 -9.97
CA LYS A 69 14.36 -8.09 -10.74
C LYS A 69 15.16 -8.97 -9.80
N THR A 70 15.10 -10.28 -10.02
CA THR A 70 15.69 -11.27 -9.10
C THR A 70 15.11 -11.06 -7.70
N ASP A 71 15.92 -10.67 -6.72
CA ASP A 71 15.53 -10.39 -5.35
C ASP A 71 15.31 -8.89 -5.09
N THR A 72 15.55 -8.02 -6.06
CA THR A 72 15.54 -6.58 -5.84
C THR A 72 14.25 -5.96 -6.35
N ILE A 73 13.50 -5.33 -5.45
CA ILE A 73 12.34 -4.50 -5.78
C ILE A 73 12.83 -3.08 -6.08
N TYR A 74 12.44 -2.55 -7.24
CA TYR A 74 12.66 -1.19 -7.68
C TYR A 74 11.34 -0.43 -7.59
N PHE A 75 11.31 0.63 -6.79
CA PHE A 75 10.13 1.49 -6.60
C PHE A 75 10.25 2.75 -7.46
N LYS A 76 9.31 2.95 -8.39
CA LYS A 76 9.15 4.18 -9.16
C LYS A 76 8.04 4.99 -8.52
N TYR A 77 8.40 5.91 -7.62
CA TYR A 77 7.45 6.80 -6.94
C TYR A 77 6.88 7.83 -7.92
N SER A 78 5.59 8.15 -7.77
CA SER A 78 4.91 9.15 -8.60
C SER A 78 5.31 10.58 -8.25
N ASP A 79 5.48 10.87 -6.95
CA ASP A 79 5.67 12.24 -6.46
C ASP A 79 7.06 12.47 -5.85
N SER A 80 7.33 11.81 -4.72
CA SER A 80 8.58 11.99 -3.97
C SER A 80 9.12 10.65 -3.46
N ILE A 81 10.44 10.61 -3.23
CA ILE A 81 11.13 9.42 -2.74
C ILE A 81 11.27 9.54 -1.22
N PRO A 82 10.79 8.57 -0.42
CA PRO A 82 10.98 8.58 1.02
C PRO A 82 12.45 8.42 1.39
N LYS A 83 12.82 8.81 2.63
CA LYS A 83 14.18 8.63 3.15
C LYS A 83 14.65 7.17 3.15
N ALA A 84 13.72 6.21 3.14
CA ALA A 84 14.00 4.78 2.96
C ALA A 84 14.72 4.47 1.64
N GLY A 85 14.54 5.28 0.60
CA GLY A 85 15.08 5.06 -0.73
C GLY A 85 14.06 4.44 -1.67
N ASN A 86 14.55 3.93 -2.80
CA ASN A 86 13.69 3.40 -3.87
C ASN A 86 14.11 2.01 -4.38
N LYS A 87 15.01 1.34 -3.66
CA LYS A 87 15.38 -0.06 -3.90
C LYS A 87 15.37 -0.83 -2.60
N ALA A 88 14.86 -2.06 -2.65
CA ALA A 88 14.88 -2.97 -1.52
C ALA A 88 15.17 -4.41 -1.95
N ILE A 89 15.85 -5.16 -1.09
CA ILE A 89 16.06 -6.60 -1.24
C ILE A 89 14.88 -7.33 -0.61
N LEU A 90 14.23 -8.19 -1.38
CA LEU A 90 13.18 -9.10 -0.97
C LEU A 90 13.83 -10.43 -0.55
N THR A 91 13.68 -10.75 0.72
CA THR A 91 14.09 -12.05 1.27
C THR A 91 12.85 -12.85 1.68
N LYS A 92 13.04 -14.06 2.22
CA LYS A 92 11.95 -14.88 2.76
C LYS A 92 11.11 -14.13 3.80
N ASN A 93 11.75 -13.33 4.67
CA ASN A 93 11.12 -12.76 5.85
C ASN A 93 11.04 -11.22 5.82
N PHE A 94 11.83 -10.56 4.98
CA PHE A 94 11.98 -9.10 5.02
C PHE A 94 12.05 -8.45 3.64
N VAL A 95 11.56 -7.23 3.57
CA VAL A 95 11.88 -6.24 2.55
C VAL A 95 12.85 -5.25 3.17
N SER A 96 14.08 -5.20 2.68
CA SER A 96 15.16 -4.38 3.24
C SER A 96 15.60 -3.33 2.24
N TYR A 97 15.20 -2.08 2.46
CA TYR A 97 15.72 -0.95 1.68
C TYR A 97 17.21 -0.76 1.94
N PHE A 98 17.97 -0.31 0.93
CA PHE A 98 19.43 -0.20 1.05
C PHE A 98 20.05 1.05 0.42
N ASN A 99 19.28 1.87 -0.29
CA ASN A 99 19.83 3.02 -1.04
C ASN A 99 19.24 4.39 -0.63
N GLY A 100 18.52 4.44 0.50
CA GLY A 100 18.03 5.67 1.09
C GLY A 100 19.00 6.29 2.08
N THR A 101 18.70 7.51 2.54
CA THR A 101 19.43 8.18 3.63
C THR A 101 19.11 7.59 5.00
N TYR A 102 17.92 6.99 5.15
CA TYR A 102 17.52 6.24 6.33
C TYR A 102 16.85 4.94 5.88
N PRO A 103 17.62 3.90 5.50
CA PRO A 103 17.08 2.65 4.98
C PRO A 103 16.24 1.91 6.01
N GLU A 104 15.15 1.31 5.54
CA GLU A 104 14.13 0.69 6.39
C GLU A 104 14.02 -0.81 6.12
N ARG A 105 13.75 -1.58 7.17
CA ARG A 105 13.57 -3.02 7.11
C ARG A 105 12.18 -3.39 7.62
N LEU A 106 11.38 -3.98 6.73
CA LEU A 106 9.99 -4.35 6.98
C LEU A 106 9.87 -5.88 7.01
N GLU A 107 9.16 -6.40 7.99
CA GLU A 107 8.83 -7.82 8.10
C GLU A 107 7.67 -8.17 7.17
N ILE A 108 7.80 -9.26 6.42
CA ILE A 108 6.79 -9.72 5.48
C ILE A 108 5.66 -10.43 6.25
N LYS A 109 4.44 -9.95 6.05
CA LYS A 109 3.20 -10.60 6.54
C LYS A 109 2.50 -11.42 5.47
N LYS A 110 2.73 -11.10 4.19
CA LYS A 110 2.23 -11.84 3.02
C LYS A 110 3.19 -11.65 1.87
N ASN A 111 3.57 -12.72 1.16
CA ASN A 111 4.34 -12.61 -0.08
C ASN A 111 3.89 -13.64 -1.12
N ASN A 112 3.26 -13.15 -2.17
CA ASN A 112 2.87 -13.89 -3.38
C ASN A 112 3.59 -13.34 -4.62
N LEU A 113 4.66 -12.56 -4.45
CA LEU A 113 5.53 -12.17 -5.56
C LEU A 113 6.29 -13.42 -6.01
N LYS A 114 5.94 -13.93 -7.20
CA LYS A 114 6.71 -15.02 -7.82
C LYS A 114 8.12 -14.51 -8.09
N THR A 115 9.11 -15.23 -7.57
CA THR A 115 10.51 -15.10 -7.97
C THR A 115 10.73 -16.25 -8.94
N ASP A 116 10.86 -15.95 -10.22
CA ASP A 116 11.20 -16.95 -11.24
C ASP A 116 12.67 -17.39 -11.10
#